data_AF-A0A2H0WM87-F1
#
_entry.id   AF-A0A2H0WM87-F1
#
_cell.length_a   1.000
_cell.length_b   1.000
_cell.length_c   1.000
_cell.angle_alpha   90.00
_cell.angle_beta   90.00
_cell.angle_gamma   90.00
#
_symmetry.space_group_name_H-M   'P 1'
#
loop_
_entity.id
_entity.type
_entity.pdbx_description
1 polymer ?
#
loop_
_entity_poly.entity_id
_entity_poly.type
_entity_poly.pdbx_seq_one_letter_code
_entity_poly.pdbx_strand_id
1 'polypeptide(L)'
;MAERIIRFGNSTVDFSSNVVFDDKHQRQEVSFRTPNLKTLSEAQSKGWTFKQTKDGYLIRAPEQWLVDLTDPYKVSPIGNVVSNFAYHMLLSDLIRKGDFVDFTESCLREHDFADFQFTLLNGPALETEFRVAGSDIRVKDLRGLLYSEVADGKTWEKYIKQAQTCLGETRSINFSTASVYDNGPESCALFSLLKERYSALDSFRKEAFNPLYIPGLYDEVPSADVYLFVPWGGFRHIAGFANKDNVSKIMLWEYHSDESQIQRTIKYLTKDLRDKNVLILDNSYTGGTLNSLAESVAQDGGKPSRLAIFPKSALSVVNSDYVLIFDRVIPSREIDTSRQNWLREVYKRVLCYN
;
A
#
# COMPACT_ATOMS: atom_id res chain seq x y z
N MET A 1 34.69 -8.18 -12.96
CA MET A 1 34.54 -8.13 -11.48
C MET A 1 35.11 -6.81 -11.02
N ALA A 2 34.28 -5.88 -10.63
CA ALA A 2 34.70 -4.60 -10.05
C ALA A 2 34.21 -4.60 -8.60
N GLU A 3 35.15 -4.60 -7.65
CA GLU A 3 34.87 -4.48 -6.22
C GLU A 3 34.25 -3.10 -5.96
N ARG A 4 32.99 -3.09 -5.52
CA ARG A 4 32.37 -1.91 -4.92
C ARG A 4 32.99 -1.73 -3.54
N ILE A 5 33.87 -0.73 -3.44
CA ILE A 5 34.41 -0.22 -2.18
C ILE A 5 33.24 0.31 -1.35
N ILE A 6 32.85 -0.43 -0.31
CA ILE A 6 31.93 0.06 0.73
C ILE A 6 32.78 0.89 1.68
N ARG A 7 32.66 2.22 1.62
CA ARG A 7 33.26 3.12 2.60
C ARG A 7 32.46 3.02 3.90
N PHE A 8 33.07 2.45 4.93
CA PHE A 8 32.57 2.52 6.30
C PHE A 8 33.15 3.76 6.97
N GLY A 9 32.31 4.78 7.15
CA GLY A 9 32.59 5.92 8.02
C GLY A 9 31.65 5.88 9.22
N ASN A 10 32.17 6.24 10.39
CA ASN A 10 31.33 6.65 11.53
C ASN A 10 30.48 7.84 11.08
N SER A 11 29.23 7.61 10.70
CA SER A 11 28.34 8.67 10.22
C SER A 11 27.01 8.60 10.95
N THR A 12 26.64 9.71 11.58
CA THR A 12 25.25 10.13 11.71
C THR A 12 24.50 9.75 10.42
N VAL A 13 23.36 9.05 10.55
CA VAL A 13 22.55 8.61 9.41
C VAL A 13 22.15 9.84 8.58
N ASP A 14 22.80 10.05 7.43
CA ASP A 14 22.44 11.11 6.49
C ASP A 14 21.27 10.63 5.62
N PHE A 15 20.08 11.12 5.92
CA PHE A 15 18.83 10.71 5.29
C PHE A 15 18.85 10.84 3.77
N SER A 16 19.39 11.95 3.24
CA SER A 16 19.40 12.25 1.81
C SER A 16 20.32 11.33 1.01
N SER A 17 21.45 10.93 1.60
CA SER A 17 22.42 10.01 0.99
C SER A 17 21.94 8.56 0.84
N ASN A 18 20.81 8.22 1.49
CA ASN A 18 20.28 6.86 1.58
C ASN A 18 19.04 6.64 0.70
N VAL A 19 18.75 7.55 -0.23
CA VAL A 19 17.73 7.32 -1.26
C VAL A 19 18.25 6.28 -2.24
N VAL A 20 17.56 5.14 -2.32
CA VAL A 20 17.91 4.03 -3.21
C VAL A 20 16.70 3.63 -4.04
N PHE A 21 16.94 3.08 -5.23
CA PHE A 21 15.88 2.47 -6.03
C PHE A 21 15.80 0.97 -5.71
N ASP A 22 14.66 0.50 -5.25
CA ASP A 22 14.38 -0.93 -5.05
C ASP A 22 13.88 -1.53 -6.36
N ASP A 23 14.76 -2.23 -7.07
CA ASP A 23 14.43 -2.88 -8.35
C ASP A 23 13.32 -3.93 -8.23
N LYS A 24 13.11 -4.54 -7.05
CA LYS A 24 12.04 -5.54 -6.86
C LYS A 24 10.68 -4.88 -6.71
N HIS A 25 10.62 -3.80 -5.96
CA HIS A 25 9.39 -3.05 -5.73
C HIS A 25 9.19 -1.91 -6.74
N GLN A 26 10.15 -1.69 -7.66
CA GLN A 26 10.11 -0.68 -8.73
C GLN A 26 9.78 0.73 -8.20
N ARG A 27 10.40 1.10 -7.08
CA ARG A 27 10.22 2.41 -6.44
C ARG A 27 11.46 2.82 -5.66
N GLN A 28 11.60 4.12 -5.46
CA GLN A 28 12.53 4.67 -4.49
C GLN A 28 12.08 4.35 -3.07
N GLU A 29 13.05 4.08 -2.20
CA GLU A 29 12.91 4.05 -0.75
C GLU A 29 14.11 4.77 -0.12
N VAL A 30 13.99 5.15 1.15
CA VAL A 30 15.15 5.59 1.94
C VAL A 30 15.55 4.46 2.85
N SER A 31 16.67 3.82 2.53
CA SER A 31 17.13 2.64 3.27
C SER A 31 18.65 2.49 3.27
N PHE A 32 19.17 1.83 4.29
CA PHE A 32 20.59 1.50 4.38
C PHE A 32 20.80 0.20 5.15
N ARG A 33 22.00 -0.37 5.00
CA ARG A 33 22.40 -1.59 5.69
C ARG A 33 23.42 -1.29 6.76
N THR A 34 23.25 -1.88 7.94
CA THR A 34 24.23 -1.77 9.02
C THR A 34 24.26 -3.04 9.88
N PRO A 35 25.43 -3.55 10.26
CA PRO A 35 25.56 -4.56 11.31
C PRO A 35 25.56 -3.94 12.73
N ASN A 36 25.62 -2.61 12.85
CA ASN A 36 25.82 -1.92 14.12
C ASN A 36 24.49 -1.73 14.88
N LEU A 37 24.39 -2.37 16.05
CA LEU A 37 23.22 -2.29 16.93
C LEU A 37 22.94 -0.89 17.47
N LYS A 38 23.98 -0.06 17.68
CA LYS A 38 23.80 1.32 18.12
C LYS A 38 23.12 2.15 17.03
N THR A 39 23.58 2.04 15.79
CA THR A 39 22.95 2.70 14.63
C THR A 39 21.51 2.23 14.44
N LEU A 40 21.26 0.92 14.63
CA LEU A 40 19.90 0.39 14.61
C LEU A 40 19.01 1.03 15.70
N SER A 41 19.49 1.06 16.94
CA SER A 41 18.74 1.65 18.07
C SER A 41 18.46 3.14 17.86
N GLU A 42 19.43 3.89 17.33
CA GLU A 42 19.26 5.30 16.99
C GLU A 42 18.18 5.48 15.91
N ALA A 43 18.23 4.69 14.83
CA ALA A 43 17.21 4.75 13.78
C ALA A 43 15.81 4.35 14.29
N GLN A 44 15.70 3.31 15.12
CA GLN A 44 14.44 2.89 15.73
C GLN A 44 13.83 3.97 16.61
N SER A 45 14.64 4.71 17.38
CA SER A 45 14.15 5.84 18.19
C SER A 45 13.52 6.96 17.36
N LYS A 46 13.90 7.07 16.08
CA LYS A 46 13.31 7.98 15.10
C LYS A 46 12.09 7.39 14.39
N GLY A 47 11.69 6.16 14.71
CA GLY A 47 10.56 5.47 14.08
C GLY A 47 10.90 4.73 12.79
N TRP A 48 12.19 4.50 12.50
CA TRP A 48 12.59 3.70 11.34
C TRP A 48 12.29 2.22 11.61
N THR A 49 11.91 1.52 10.55
CA THR A 49 11.69 0.07 10.62
C THR A 49 12.96 -0.66 10.21
N PHE A 50 13.09 -1.92 10.62
CA PHE A 50 14.25 -2.72 10.25
C PHE A 50 13.85 -4.16 9.95
N LYS A 51 14.68 -4.80 9.13
CA LYS A 51 14.61 -6.22 8.81
C LYS A 51 15.98 -6.84 9.04
N GLN A 52 16.03 -7.95 9.77
CA GLN A 52 17.27 -8.73 9.90
C GLN A 52 17.61 -9.41 8.56
N THR A 53 18.89 -9.38 8.21
CA THR A 53 19.48 -9.96 7.00
C THR A 53 20.71 -10.79 7.38
N LYS A 54 21.27 -11.54 6.43
CA LYS A 54 22.49 -12.35 6.67
C LYS A 54 23.67 -11.50 7.17
N ASP A 55 23.78 -10.26 6.68
CA ASP A 55 24.94 -9.39 6.91
C ASP A 55 24.66 -8.24 7.91
N GLY A 56 23.60 -8.35 8.71
CA GLY A 56 23.17 -7.31 9.65
C GLY A 56 21.71 -6.91 9.45
N TYR A 57 21.42 -5.62 9.47
CA TYR A 57 20.06 -5.08 9.40
C TYR A 57 19.88 -4.19 8.17
N LEU A 58 18.78 -4.38 7.45
CA LEU A 58 18.26 -3.41 6.50
C LEU A 58 17.31 -2.48 7.24
N ILE A 59 17.63 -1.19 7.30
CA ILE A 59 16.84 -0.17 8.00
C ILE A 59 16.13 0.68 6.94
N ARG A 60 14.84 0.98 7.15
CA ARG A 60 13.99 1.76 6.25
C ARG A 60 13.35 2.92 6.98
N ALA A 61 13.42 4.10 6.37
CA ALA A 61 12.80 5.30 6.89
C ALA A 61 11.28 5.15 7.01
N PRO A 62 10.63 5.86 7.94
CA PRO A 62 9.18 5.94 7.95
C PRO A 62 8.69 6.63 6.67
N GLU A 63 7.62 6.08 6.09
CA GLU A 63 6.98 6.60 4.88
C GLU A 63 5.55 7.06 5.19
N GLN A 64 5.11 8.11 4.51
CA GLN A 64 3.72 8.57 4.53
C GLN A 64 3.22 8.80 3.11
N TRP A 65 2.06 8.24 2.80
CA TRP A 65 1.34 8.59 1.59
C TRP A 65 0.69 9.97 1.77
N LEU A 66 0.77 10.82 0.76
CA LEU A 66 0.08 12.10 0.71
C LEU A 66 -1.31 11.94 0.09
N VAL A 67 -1.40 11.15 -0.98
CA VAL A 67 -2.67 10.83 -1.66
C VAL A 67 -2.56 9.45 -2.30
N ASP A 68 -3.68 8.74 -2.41
CA ASP A 68 -3.80 7.48 -3.14
C ASP A 68 -5.16 7.43 -3.85
N LEU A 69 -5.16 7.20 -5.16
CA LEU A 69 -6.36 7.19 -5.97
C LEU A 69 -7.12 5.85 -5.96
N THR A 70 -6.60 4.81 -5.30
CA THR A 70 -7.17 3.46 -5.43
C THR A 70 -7.70 2.90 -4.12
N ASP A 71 -7.14 3.33 -2.99
CA ASP A 71 -7.42 2.77 -1.66
C ASP A 71 -8.45 3.63 -0.88
N PRO A 72 -9.67 3.12 -0.62
CA PRO A 72 -10.73 3.86 0.06
C PRO A 72 -10.38 4.24 1.50
N TYR A 73 -9.54 3.45 2.20
CA TYR A 73 -9.08 3.77 3.55
C TYR A 73 -8.13 4.97 3.55
N LYS A 74 -7.50 5.26 2.41
CA LYS A 74 -6.66 6.44 2.21
C LYS A 74 -7.42 7.63 1.65
N VAL A 75 -8.55 7.41 0.97
CA VAL A 75 -9.45 8.50 0.53
C VAL A 75 -10.23 9.09 1.70
N SER A 76 -10.68 8.26 2.64
CA SER A 76 -11.54 8.68 3.76
C SER A 76 -10.99 9.90 4.54
N PRO A 77 -9.68 9.97 4.90
CA PRO A 77 -9.13 11.13 5.60
C PRO A 77 -9.10 12.43 4.79
N ILE A 78 -9.17 12.37 3.45
CA ILE A 78 -9.22 13.54 2.56
C ILE A 78 -10.68 14.00 2.33
N GLY A 79 -11.66 13.23 2.81
CA GLY A 79 -13.08 13.56 2.85
C GLY A 79 -13.90 12.82 1.81
N ASN A 80 -13.61 12.99 0.52
CA ASN A 80 -14.33 12.28 -0.55
C ASN A 80 -13.47 12.09 -1.81
N VAL A 81 -13.99 11.30 -2.75
CA VAL A 81 -13.32 10.95 -4.01
C VAL A 81 -12.97 12.17 -4.89
N VAL A 82 -13.82 13.20 -4.91
CA VAL A 82 -13.57 14.43 -5.68
C VAL A 82 -12.42 15.22 -5.05
N SER A 83 -12.44 15.41 -3.73
CA SER A 83 -11.36 16.07 -2.99
C SER A 83 -10.03 15.30 -3.15
N ASN A 84 -10.07 13.97 -3.06
CA ASN A 84 -8.88 13.14 -3.23
C ASN A 84 -8.28 13.27 -4.64
N PHE A 85 -9.12 13.29 -5.67
CA PHE A 85 -8.68 13.50 -7.05
C PHE A 85 -8.15 14.93 -7.27
N ALA A 86 -8.80 15.95 -6.71
CA ALA A 86 -8.33 17.34 -6.76
C ALA A 86 -6.96 17.49 -6.09
N TYR A 87 -6.75 16.84 -4.93
CA TYR A 87 -5.47 16.89 -4.23
C TYR A 87 -4.37 16.21 -5.03
N HIS A 88 -4.66 15.06 -5.65
CA HIS A 88 -3.74 14.42 -6.58
C HIS A 88 -3.37 15.34 -7.77
N MET A 89 -4.35 16.03 -8.38
CA MET A 89 -4.10 16.96 -9.47
C MET A 89 -3.18 18.12 -9.04
N LEU A 90 -3.41 18.69 -7.85
CA LEU A 90 -2.57 19.75 -7.29
C LEU A 90 -1.15 19.28 -7.05
N LEU A 91 -0.96 18.14 -6.38
CA LEU A 91 0.37 17.59 -6.11
C LEU A 91 1.11 17.27 -7.41
N SER A 92 0.40 16.70 -8.41
CA SER A 92 0.96 16.44 -9.74
C SER A 92 1.48 17.73 -10.39
N ASP A 93 0.74 18.83 -10.29
CA ASP A 93 1.14 20.12 -10.88
C ASP A 93 2.33 20.74 -10.14
N LEU A 94 2.35 20.69 -8.81
CA LEU A 94 3.49 21.14 -8.00
C LEU A 94 4.77 20.37 -8.35
N ILE A 95 4.68 19.03 -8.44
CA ILE A 95 5.83 18.18 -8.80
C ILE A 95 6.32 18.50 -10.20
N ARG A 96 5.41 18.62 -11.17
CA ARG A 96 5.75 18.93 -12.56
C ARG A 96 6.42 20.30 -12.72
N LYS A 97 6.08 21.27 -11.87
CA LYS A 97 6.67 22.61 -11.87
C LYS A 97 7.97 22.72 -11.07
N GLY A 98 8.28 21.73 -10.25
CA GLY A 98 9.41 21.77 -9.31
C GLY A 98 9.08 22.47 -7.99
N ASP A 99 7.84 22.89 -7.78
CA ASP A 99 7.42 23.70 -6.62
C ASP A 99 7.08 22.84 -5.37
N PHE A 100 7.05 21.51 -5.51
CA PHE A 100 6.61 20.62 -4.42
C PHE A 100 7.49 20.71 -3.17
N VAL A 101 8.82 20.82 -3.34
CA VAL A 101 9.75 20.92 -2.22
C VAL A 101 9.56 22.25 -1.48
N ASP A 102 9.57 23.37 -2.21
CA ASP A 102 9.39 24.71 -1.64
C ASP A 102 8.05 24.85 -0.91
N PHE A 103 6.97 24.32 -1.51
CA PHE A 103 5.65 24.26 -0.89
C PHE A 103 5.71 23.51 0.44
N THR A 104 6.26 22.30 0.44
CA THR A 104 6.35 21.46 1.64
C THR A 104 7.20 22.12 2.72
N GLU A 105 8.38 22.64 2.37
CA GLU A 105 9.24 23.34 3.32
C GLU A 105 8.58 24.59 3.90
N SER A 106 7.75 25.29 3.13
CA SER A 106 6.97 26.42 3.66
C SER A 106 6.01 25.97 4.74
N CYS A 107 5.23 24.92 4.50
CA CYS A 107 4.34 24.35 5.52
C CYS A 107 5.13 23.92 6.76
N LEU A 108 6.27 23.25 6.58
CA LEU A 108 7.08 22.74 7.69
C LEU A 108 7.64 23.86 8.58
N ARG A 109 8.03 25.00 8.01
CA ARG A 109 8.52 26.16 8.76
C ARG A 109 7.47 26.75 9.71
N GLU A 110 6.19 26.61 9.37
CA GLU A 110 5.07 27.15 10.16
C GLU A 110 4.67 26.23 11.33
N HIS A 111 5.21 25.00 11.40
CA HIS A 111 4.78 23.96 12.34
C HIS A 111 5.91 23.37 13.22
N ASP A 112 7.04 24.06 13.39
CA ASP A 112 8.19 23.63 14.22
C ASP A 112 8.93 22.36 13.75
N PHE A 113 9.08 22.17 12.43
CA PHE A 113 9.80 21.03 11.82
C PHE A 113 11.25 21.39 11.43
N ALA A 114 11.93 22.24 12.22
CA ALA A 114 13.18 22.91 11.84
C ALA A 114 14.37 21.98 11.46
N ASP A 115 14.33 20.70 11.82
CA ASP A 115 15.35 19.68 11.52
C ASP A 115 14.78 18.46 10.77
N PHE A 116 13.51 18.49 10.38
CA PHE A 116 12.89 17.40 9.64
C PHE A 116 13.33 17.43 8.18
N GLN A 117 13.76 16.27 7.68
CA GLN A 117 14.07 16.09 6.26
C GLN A 117 13.05 15.15 5.65
N PHE A 118 12.68 15.41 4.40
CA PHE A 118 11.80 14.54 3.63
C PHE A 118 12.31 14.37 2.21
N THR A 119 11.79 13.34 1.54
CA THR A 119 12.02 13.16 0.12
C THR A 119 10.78 12.55 -0.53
N LEU A 120 10.42 13.03 -1.71
CA LEU A 120 9.37 12.44 -2.53
C LEU A 120 9.89 11.15 -3.14
N LEU A 121 9.20 10.05 -2.89
CA LEU A 121 9.54 8.75 -3.48
C LEU A 121 8.93 8.65 -4.88
N ASN A 122 9.75 8.23 -5.83
CA ASN A 122 9.35 8.06 -7.23
C ASN A 122 9.53 6.61 -7.69
N GLY A 123 8.80 6.22 -8.73
CA GLY A 123 9.03 4.99 -9.47
C GLY A 123 7.77 4.46 -10.15
N PRO A 124 7.91 3.51 -11.08
CA PRO A 124 6.78 2.92 -11.80
C PRO A 124 5.71 2.29 -10.89
N ALA A 125 6.08 1.85 -9.69
CA ALA A 125 5.15 1.27 -8.74
C ALA A 125 4.33 2.28 -7.91
N LEU A 126 4.51 3.58 -8.13
CA LEU A 126 3.83 4.66 -7.39
C LEU A 126 2.94 5.52 -8.28
N GLU A 127 2.54 5.04 -9.46
CA GLU A 127 1.73 5.85 -10.41
C GLU A 127 0.41 6.34 -9.82
N THR A 128 -0.18 5.61 -8.87
CA THR A 128 -1.50 5.97 -8.30
C THR A 128 -1.42 6.70 -6.96
N GLU A 129 -0.22 6.88 -6.39
CA GLU A 129 -0.03 7.49 -5.08
C GLU A 129 1.19 8.40 -5.03
N PHE A 130 1.07 9.55 -4.34
CA PHE A 130 2.24 10.32 -3.95
C PHE A 130 2.65 9.92 -2.54
N ARG A 131 3.93 9.63 -2.36
CA ARG A 131 4.49 9.15 -1.11
C ARG A 131 5.79 9.85 -0.79
N VAL A 132 5.98 10.16 0.48
CA VAL A 132 7.22 10.70 1.02
C VAL A 132 7.85 9.74 2.01
N ALA A 133 9.17 9.76 2.10
CA ALA A 133 9.90 9.29 3.27
C ALA A 133 10.30 10.50 4.12
N GLY A 134 10.42 10.31 5.43
CA GLY A 134 10.90 11.35 6.35
C GLY A 134 12.03 10.87 7.24
N SER A 135 12.81 11.81 7.76
CA SER A 135 13.95 11.55 8.65
C SER A 135 13.54 10.88 9.96
N ASP A 136 12.28 11.01 10.35
CA ASP A 136 11.71 10.47 11.57
C ASP A 136 10.18 10.41 11.53
N ILE A 137 9.59 9.98 12.65
CA ILE A 137 8.17 9.67 12.83
C ILE A 137 7.22 10.82 12.51
N ARG A 138 7.68 12.08 12.56
CA ARG A 138 6.87 13.27 12.25
C ARG A 138 6.34 13.27 10.81
N VAL A 139 6.92 12.46 9.91
CA VAL A 139 6.39 12.25 8.55
C VAL A 139 4.92 11.80 8.55
N LYS A 140 4.46 11.12 9.61
CA LYS A 140 3.06 10.69 9.76
C LYS A 140 2.07 11.85 9.79
N ASP A 141 2.49 13.02 10.27
CA ASP A 141 1.64 14.21 10.38
C ASP A 141 1.63 15.03 9.08
N LEU A 142 2.63 14.84 8.21
CA LEU A 142 2.84 15.67 7.03
C LEU A 142 1.64 15.70 6.09
N ARG A 143 0.97 14.56 5.87
CA ARG A 143 -0.23 14.49 5.02
C ARG A 143 -1.30 15.46 5.51
N GLY A 144 -1.58 15.47 6.82
CA GLY A 144 -2.60 16.32 7.42
C GLY A 144 -2.24 17.80 7.27
N LEU A 145 -0.99 18.15 7.58
CA LEU A 145 -0.48 19.52 7.47
C LEU A 145 -0.59 20.06 6.03
N LEU A 146 -0.06 19.31 5.06
CA LEU A 146 -0.08 19.73 3.65
C LEU A 146 -1.50 19.83 3.10
N TYR A 147 -2.38 18.91 3.48
CA TYR A 147 -3.77 18.96 3.03
C TYR A 147 -4.53 20.15 3.63
N SER A 148 -4.35 20.44 4.92
CA SER A 148 -4.97 21.60 5.57
C SER A 148 -4.54 22.92 4.91
N GLU A 149 -3.24 23.08 4.66
CA GLU A 149 -2.70 24.28 3.99
C GLU A 149 -3.30 24.46 2.59
N VAL A 150 -3.44 23.36 1.85
CA VAL A 150 -4.13 23.39 0.56
C VAL A 150 -5.58 23.76 0.73
N ALA A 151 -6.31 23.09 1.62
CA ALA A 151 -7.75 23.22 1.78
C ALA A 151 -8.19 24.66 2.13
N ASP A 152 -7.36 25.38 2.88
CA ASP A 152 -7.58 26.77 3.27
C ASP A 152 -7.15 27.79 2.20
N GLY A 153 -6.44 27.34 1.16
CA GLY A 153 -5.88 28.17 0.11
C GLY A 153 -6.83 28.48 -1.05
N LYS A 154 -6.72 29.69 -1.63
CA LYS A 154 -7.50 30.11 -2.83
C LYS A 154 -7.30 29.21 -4.06
N THR A 155 -6.14 28.55 -4.14
CA THR A 155 -5.81 27.64 -5.25
C THR A 155 -6.65 26.36 -5.22
N TRP A 156 -7.19 25.97 -4.07
CA TRP A 156 -7.93 24.72 -3.90
C TRP A 156 -9.25 24.69 -4.66
N GLU A 157 -10.02 25.78 -4.63
CA GLU A 157 -11.28 25.88 -5.36
C GLU A 157 -11.11 25.61 -6.86
N LYS A 158 -9.98 26.05 -7.44
CA LYS A 158 -9.65 25.79 -8.84
C LYS A 158 -9.51 24.29 -9.10
N TYR A 159 -8.76 23.57 -8.26
CA TYR A 159 -8.55 22.13 -8.44
C TYR A 159 -9.82 21.32 -8.17
N ILE A 160 -10.63 21.72 -7.19
CA ILE A 160 -11.95 21.12 -6.95
C ILE A 160 -12.84 21.27 -8.19
N LYS A 161 -12.95 22.48 -8.76
CA LYS A 161 -13.75 22.71 -9.98
C LYS A 161 -13.24 21.88 -11.16
N GLN A 162 -11.91 21.77 -11.32
CA GLN A 162 -11.30 20.93 -12.35
C GLN A 162 -11.61 19.44 -12.14
N ALA A 163 -11.52 18.96 -10.90
CA ALA A 163 -11.87 17.59 -10.54
C ALA A 163 -13.35 17.29 -10.81
N GLN A 164 -14.26 18.17 -10.39
CA GLN A 164 -15.70 18.05 -10.67
C GLN A 164 -15.99 18.05 -12.18
N THR A 165 -15.40 18.97 -12.94
CA THR A 165 -15.54 19.01 -14.41
C THR A 165 -15.02 17.74 -15.05
N CYS A 166 -13.92 17.21 -14.53
CA CYS A 166 -13.32 15.99 -15.02
C CYS A 166 -14.20 14.77 -14.75
N LEU A 167 -14.64 14.60 -13.51
CA LEU A 167 -15.34 13.40 -13.05
C LEU A 167 -16.85 13.45 -13.37
N GLY A 168 -17.42 14.62 -13.61
CA GLY A 168 -18.86 14.78 -13.75
C GLY A 168 -19.59 14.40 -12.46
N GLU A 169 -20.77 13.81 -12.59
CA GLU A 169 -21.53 13.29 -11.47
C GLU A 169 -20.91 11.97 -10.97
N THR A 170 -20.46 11.96 -9.71
CA THR A 170 -19.88 10.79 -9.06
C THR A 170 -20.86 10.18 -8.09
N ARG A 171 -20.98 8.85 -8.08
CA ARG A 171 -21.68 8.12 -7.02
C ARG A 171 -21.00 8.32 -5.68
N SER A 172 -21.78 8.27 -4.61
CA SER A 172 -21.24 8.24 -3.26
C SER A 172 -20.56 6.90 -2.98
N ILE A 173 -19.41 6.94 -2.31
CA ILE A 173 -18.74 5.77 -1.73
C ILE A 173 -18.84 5.90 -0.22
N ASN A 174 -19.40 4.88 0.42
CA ASN A 174 -19.44 4.86 1.87
C ASN A 174 -18.07 4.48 2.43
N PHE A 175 -17.47 5.39 3.19
CA PHE A 175 -16.20 5.15 3.89
C PHE A 175 -16.38 4.82 5.38
N SER A 176 -17.62 4.63 5.86
CA SER A 176 -17.88 4.28 7.25
C SER A 176 -17.22 2.93 7.59
N THR A 177 -16.46 2.89 8.67
CA THR A 177 -15.83 1.66 9.13
C THR A 177 -16.69 0.92 10.15
N ALA A 178 -16.77 -0.41 10.03
CA ALA A 178 -17.35 -1.31 11.02
C ALA A 178 -16.28 -2.25 11.59
N SER A 179 -16.59 -2.90 12.72
CA SER A 179 -15.69 -3.84 13.38
C SER A 179 -15.99 -5.27 12.94
N VAL A 180 -14.96 -6.07 12.67
CA VAL A 180 -15.13 -7.51 12.39
C VAL A 180 -15.79 -8.28 13.52
N TYR A 181 -15.74 -7.75 14.75
CA TYR A 181 -16.35 -8.39 15.91
C TYR A 181 -17.89 -8.41 15.84
N ASP A 182 -18.47 -7.66 14.91
CA ASP A 182 -19.92 -7.61 14.67
C ASP A 182 -20.38 -8.61 13.59
N ASN A 183 -19.45 -9.28 12.89
CA ASN A 183 -19.72 -10.16 11.73
C ASN A 183 -20.03 -11.62 12.09
N GLY A 184 -20.15 -11.94 13.38
CA GLY A 184 -20.51 -13.28 13.88
C GLY A 184 -19.32 -14.11 14.42
N PRO A 185 -19.60 -15.21 15.14
CA PRO A 185 -18.61 -15.95 15.93
C PRO A 185 -17.44 -16.52 15.13
N GLU A 186 -17.69 -17.02 13.92
CA GLU A 186 -16.70 -17.68 13.07
C GLU A 186 -15.65 -16.68 12.56
N SER A 187 -16.10 -15.50 12.14
CA SER A 187 -15.23 -14.38 11.77
C SER A 187 -14.38 -13.95 12.97
N CYS A 188 -15.01 -13.73 14.13
CA CYS A 188 -14.31 -13.39 15.37
C CYS A 188 -13.22 -14.40 15.75
N ALA A 189 -13.49 -15.70 15.59
CA ALA A 189 -12.54 -16.77 15.86
C ALA A 189 -11.34 -16.72 14.90
N LEU A 190 -11.58 -16.54 13.59
CA LEU A 190 -10.51 -16.37 12.61
C LEU A 190 -9.62 -15.17 12.99
N PHE A 191 -10.22 -14.00 13.26
CA PHE A 191 -9.45 -12.79 13.59
C PHE A 191 -8.69 -12.90 14.91
N SER A 192 -9.24 -13.62 15.89
CA SER A 192 -8.55 -13.87 17.17
C SER A 192 -7.33 -14.77 16.96
N LEU A 193 -7.47 -15.85 16.19
CA LEU A 193 -6.36 -16.73 15.81
C LEU A 193 -5.27 -15.96 15.06
N LEU A 194 -5.68 -15.12 14.11
CA LEU A 194 -4.79 -14.28 13.34
C LEU A 194 -4.01 -13.30 14.23
N LYS A 195 -4.71 -12.58 15.11
CA LYS A 195 -4.07 -11.67 16.07
C LYS A 195 -3.06 -12.40 16.95
N GLU A 196 -3.43 -13.55 17.50
CA GLU A 196 -2.55 -14.36 18.36
C GLU A 196 -1.27 -14.78 17.63
N ARG A 197 -1.43 -15.44 16.47
CA ARG A 197 -0.30 -16.00 15.71
C ARG A 197 0.67 -14.93 15.22
N TYR A 198 0.17 -13.79 14.73
CA TYR A 198 1.03 -12.72 14.23
C TYR A 198 1.64 -11.87 15.34
N SER A 199 0.93 -11.68 16.47
CA SER A 199 1.51 -11.00 17.65
C SER A 199 2.67 -11.79 18.26
N ALA A 200 2.64 -13.13 18.16
CA ALA A 200 3.70 -14.00 18.65
C ALA A 200 4.97 -13.97 17.78
N LEU A 201 4.86 -13.60 16.50
CA LEU A 201 6.00 -13.58 15.58
C LEU A 201 6.83 -12.30 15.67
N ASP A 202 6.24 -11.17 16.08
CA ASP A 202 6.92 -9.88 16.11
C ASP A 202 6.11 -8.84 16.91
N SER A 203 6.69 -8.30 17.98
CA SER A 203 6.05 -7.26 18.78
C SER A 203 5.83 -5.95 18.00
N PHE A 204 6.61 -5.70 16.94
CA PHE A 204 6.42 -4.55 16.04
C PHE A 204 5.23 -4.73 15.09
N ARG A 205 4.76 -5.97 14.88
CA ARG A 205 3.62 -6.28 13.98
C ARG A 205 2.26 -6.08 14.61
N LYS A 206 2.21 -5.72 15.90
CA LYS A 206 0.97 -5.51 16.66
C LYS A 206 0.05 -4.45 16.05
N GLU A 207 0.62 -3.44 15.37
CA GLU A 207 -0.13 -2.36 14.70
C GLU A 207 -0.56 -2.69 13.26
N ALA A 208 -0.06 -3.78 12.66
CA ALA A 208 -0.40 -4.16 11.29
C ALA A 208 -1.81 -4.77 11.18
N PHE A 209 -2.39 -5.18 12.30
CA PHE A 209 -3.75 -5.71 12.34
C PHE A 209 -4.78 -4.57 12.39
N ASN A 210 -5.65 -4.53 11.38
CA ASN A 210 -6.81 -3.65 11.37
C ASN A 210 -8.10 -4.50 11.51
N PRO A 211 -8.79 -4.47 12.66
CA PRO A 211 -10.10 -5.12 12.81
C PRO A 211 -11.23 -4.33 12.15
N LEU A 212 -10.95 -3.14 11.60
CA LEU A 212 -11.95 -2.31 10.95
C LEU A 212 -12.01 -2.62 9.46
N TYR A 213 -13.24 -2.67 8.93
CA TYR A 213 -13.50 -2.81 7.50
C TYR A 213 -14.54 -1.80 7.02
N ILE A 214 -14.60 -1.56 5.72
CA ILE A 214 -15.68 -0.77 5.10
C ILE A 214 -16.74 -1.75 4.61
N PRO A 215 -17.98 -1.71 5.13
CA PRO A 215 -19.06 -2.60 4.67
C PRO A 215 -19.35 -2.45 3.17
N GLY A 216 -19.62 -3.57 2.49
CA GLY A 216 -19.94 -3.57 1.06
C GLY A 216 -18.74 -3.45 0.12
N LEU A 217 -17.54 -3.12 0.64
CA LEU A 217 -16.37 -2.81 -0.17
C LEU A 217 -15.87 -4.01 -1.01
N TYR A 218 -16.13 -5.23 -0.54
CA TYR A 218 -15.58 -6.45 -1.12
C TYR A 218 -16.67 -7.51 -1.38
N ASP A 219 -17.95 -7.10 -1.46
CA ASP A 219 -19.07 -8.02 -1.66
C ASP A 219 -19.16 -8.55 -3.11
N GLU A 220 -18.51 -7.86 -4.06
CA GLU A 220 -18.51 -8.19 -5.50
C GLU A 220 -17.21 -8.88 -5.97
N VAL A 221 -16.60 -9.71 -5.13
CA VAL A 221 -15.36 -10.43 -5.50
C VAL A 221 -15.66 -11.73 -6.27
N PRO A 222 -14.77 -12.17 -7.18
CA PRO A 222 -14.96 -13.42 -7.91
C PRO A 222 -15.12 -14.61 -6.96
N SER A 223 -16.15 -15.43 -7.19
CA SER A 223 -16.37 -16.64 -6.40
C SER A 223 -15.21 -17.63 -6.60
N ALA A 224 -14.73 -18.18 -5.49
CA ALA A 224 -13.66 -19.17 -5.47
C ALA A 224 -13.93 -20.25 -4.42
N ASP A 225 -13.32 -21.42 -4.63
CA ASP A 225 -13.30 -22.50 -3.66
C ASP A 225 -12.40 -22.14 -2.46
N VAL A 226 -11.30 -21.41 -2.74
CA VAL A 226 -10.31 -20.98 -1.76
C VAL A 226 -9.91 -19.53 -2.00
N TYR A 227 -9.86 -18.73 -0.93
CA TYR A 227 -9.34 -17.37 -0.95
C TYR A 227 -7.94 -17.37 -0.31
N LEU A 228 -6.90 -17.15 -1.11
CA LEU A 228 -5.51 -17.07 -0.67
C LEU A 228 -5.11 -15.61 -0.43
N PHE A 229 -4.92 -15.20 0.82
CA PHE A 229 -4.39 -13.87 1.14
C PHE A 229 -2.88 -13.92 1.34
N VAL A 230 -2.21 -12.89 0.82
CA VAL A 230 -0.81 -12.58 1.14
C VAL A 230 -0.79 -11.74 2.43
N PRO A 231 -0.22 -12.25 3.53
CA PRO A 231 -0.08 -11.49 4.77
C PRO A 231 0.81 -10.25 4.60
N TRP A 232 0.75 -9.35 5.60
CA TRP A 232 1.24 -7.96 5.58
C TRP A 232 0.57 -6.99 4.62
N GLY A 233 0.57 -7.29 3.32
CA GLY A 233 -0.08 -6.46 2.30
C GLY A 233 -1.60 -6.52 2.41
N GLY A 234 -2.13 -7.75 2.46
CA GLY A 234 -3.55 -8.07 2.49
C GLY A 234 -4.17 -8.20 3.88
N PHE A 235 -3.38 -8.38 4.94
CA PHE A 235 -3.91 -8.71 6.28
C PHE A 235 -4.86 -7.66 6.86
N ARG A 236 -4.51 -6.38 6.68
CA ARG A 236 -5.36 -5.22 7.04
C ARG A 236 -6.68 -5.15 6.26
N HIS A 237 -6.82 -5.94 5.18
CA HIS A 237 -7.99 -5.95 4.32
C HIS A 237 -8.84 -7.20 4.50
N ILE A 238 -8.32 -8.29 5.09
CA ILE A 238 -9.05 -9.56 5.33
C ILE A 238 -10.40 -9.32 5.99
N ALA A 239 -10.44 -8.38 6.94
CA ALA A 239 -11.63 -7.92 7.65
C ALA A 239 -12.83 -7.63 6.73
N GLY A 240 -12.57 -7.06 5.56
CA GLY A 240 -13.62 -6.73 4.60
C GLY A 240 -14.03 -7.88 3.68
N PHE A 241 -13.19 -8.93 3.54
CA PHE A 241 -13.50 -10.09 2.70
C PHE A 241 -14.11 -11.24 3.49
N ALA A 242 -13.71 -11.44 4.74
CA ALA A 242 -14.14 -12.57 5.55
C ALA A 242 -15.55 -12.34 6.12
N ASN A 243 -16.47 -13.25 5.80
CA ASN A 243 -17.82 -13.28 6.33
C ASN A 243 -18.25 -14.72 6.65
N LYS A 244 -19.42 -14.88 7.26
CA LYS A 244 -19.96 -16.20 7.65
C LYS A 244 -20.01 -17.23 6.51
N ASP A 245 -20.12 -16.78 5.25
CA ASP A 245 -20.31 -17.65 4.09
C ASP A 245 -18.98 -18.08 3.45
N ASN A 246 -17.89 -17.34 3.69
CA ASN A 246 -16.58 -17.60 3.05
C ASN A 246 -15.41 -17.75 4.02
N VAL A 247 -15.57 -17.48 5.32
CA VAL A 247 -14.48 -17.52 6.31
C VAL A 247 -13.78 -18.88 6.34
N SER A 248 -14.53 -19.97 6.14
CA SER A 248 -14.00 -21.34 6.07
C SER A 248 -13.19 -21.63 4.80
N LYS A 249 -13.23 -20.76 3.79
CA LYS A 249 -12.50 -20.86 2.51
C LYS A 249 -11.18 -20.08 2.52
N ILE A 250 -10.86 -19.36 3.60
CA ILE A 250 -9.65 -18.54 3.70
C ILE A 250 -8.39 -19.39 3.97
N MET A 251 -7.32 -19.06 3.25
CA MET A 251 -5.96 -19.59 3.37
C MET A 251 -4.97 -18.41 3.33
N LEU A 252 -3.80 -18.56 3.98
CA LEU A 252 -2.84 -17.45 4.14
C LEU A 252 -1.42 -17.93 3.87
N TRP A 253 -0.77 -17.42 2.82
CA TRP A 253 0.64 -17.74 2.54
C TRP A 253 1.47 -16.46 2.53
N GLU A 254 2.31 -16.28 3.56
CA GLU A 254 3.37 -15.28 3.55
C GLU A 254 4.44 -15.71 2.58
N TYR A 255 4.63 -14.97 1.49
CA TYR A 255 5.61 -15.30 0.47
C TYR A 255 6.66 -14.20 0.37
N HIS A 256 7.93 -14.59 0.49
CA HIS A 256 9.06 -13.70 0.29
C HIS A 256 9.89 -14.20 -0.90
N SER A 257 9.99 -13.37 -1.94
CA SER A 257 10.80 -13.66 -3.14
C SER A 257 12.31 -13.47 -2.94
N ASP A 258 12.75 -13.16 -1.72
CA ASP A 258 14.14 -12.86 -1.39
C ASP A 258 14.81 -14.05 -0.69
N GLU A 259 15.71 -14.73 -1.39
CA GLU A 259 16.49 -15.89 -0.89
C GLU A 259 17.33 -15.58 0.35
N SER A 260 17.55 -14.30 0.67
CA SER A 260 18.26 -13.89 1.88
C SER A 260 17.40 -13.90 3.15
N GLN A 261 16.08 -14.10 3.03
CA GLN A 261 15.16 -14.22 4.17
C GLN A 261 15.30 -15.58 4.84
N ILE A 262 15.59 -15.58 6.15
CA ILE A 262 15.86 -16.78 6.96
C ILE A 262 14.59 -17.64 7.15
N GLN A 263 13.40 -17.06 7.07
CA GLN A 263 12.12 -17.78 7.14
C GLN A 263 11.47 -17.80 5.76
N ARG A 264 11.48 -18.99 5.17
CA ARG A 264 10.74 -19.33 3.95
C ARG A 264 9.24 -19.17 4.17
N THR A 265 8.51 -19.10 3.07
CA THR A 265 7.07 -18.94 2.97
C THR A 265 6.31 -19.50 4.17
N ILE A 266 5.66 -18.64 4.96
CA ILE A 266 4.91 -19.08 6.14
C ILE A 266 3.47 -19.35 5.71
N LYS A 267 3.04 -20.62 5.79
CA LYS A 267 1.70 -21.04 5.38
C LYS A 267 0.81 -21.25 6.61
N TYR A 268 -0.36 -20.62 6.64
CA TYR A 268 -1.41 -20.80 7.64
C TYR A 268 -2.74 -21.13 6.97
N LEU A 269 -3.57 -21.91 7.66
CA LEU A 269 -4.91 -22.29 7.20
C LEU A 269 -4.89 -22.92 5.79
N THR A 270 -3.81 -23.63 5.47
CA THR A 270 -3.60 -24.27 4.17
C THR A 270 -4.72 -25.25 3.86
N LYS A 271 -5.17 -25.24 2.61
CA LYS A 271 -6.19 -26.14 2.09
C LYS A 271 -5.61 -26.98 0.96
N ASP A 272 -6.28 -28.08 0.66
CA ASP A 272 -6.03 -28.79 -0.59
C ASP A 272 -6.44 -27.92 -1.78
N LEU A 273 -5.54 -27.78 -2.74
CA LEU A 273 -5.71 -26.92 -3.91
C LEU A 273 -6.12 -27.71 -5.15
N ARG A 274 -6.02 -29.04 -5.13
CA ARG A 274 -6.26 -29.87 -6.31
C ARG A 274 -7.65 -29.62 -6.90
N ASP A 275 -7.68 -29.24 -8.18
CA ASP A 275 -8.86 -28.91 -8.97
C ASP A 275 -9.71 -27.73 -8.44
N LYS A 276 -9.21 -26.99 -7.45
CA LYS A 276 -9.91 -25.85 -6.84
C LYS A 276 -9.64 -24.55 -7.58
N ASN A 277 -10.66 -23.71 -7.71
CA ASN A 277 -10.49 -22.33 -8.11
C ASN A 277 -9.99 -21.53 -6.91
N VAL A 278 -8.81 -20.91 -7.05
CA VAL A 278 -8.14 -20.20 -5.97
C VAL A 278 -8.02 -18.73 -6.34
N LEU A 279 -8.71 -17.85 -5.61
CA LEU A 279 -8.54 -16.41 -5.76
C LEU A 279 -7.39 -15.96 -4.87
N ILE A 280 -6.35 -15.39 -5.47
CA ILE A 280 -5.18 -14.86 -4.78
C ILE A 280 -5.34 -13.35 -4.63
N LEU A 281 -5.20 -12.86 -3.39
CA LEU A 281 -5.47 -11.47 -3.02
C LEU A 281 -4.24 -10.82 -2.38
N ASP A 282 -3.80 -9.71 -2.94
CA ASP A 282 -2.71 -8.90 -2.39
C ASP A 282 -2.89 -7.41 -2.72
N ASN A 283 -2.36 -6.53 -1.85
CA ASN A 283 -2.18 -5.12 -2.16
C ASN A 283 -0.95 -4.97 -3.07
N SER A 284 -1.17 -4.72 -4.36
CA SER A 284 -0.17 -5.01 -5.38
C SER A 284 0.46 -3.74 -5.96
N TYR A 285 1.78 -3.62 -5.75
CA TYR A 285 2.62 -2.58 -6.37
C TYR A 285 3.06 -2.97 -7.79
N THR A 286 3.59 -4.18 -7.97
CA THR A 286 4.09 -4.69 -9.26
C THR A 286 3.42 -5.97 -9.74
N GLY A 287 2.65 -6.66 -8.88
CA GLY A 287 2.07 -7.98 -9.17
C GLY A 287 3.04 -9.16 -9.02
N GLY A 288 4.31 -8.93 -8.67
CA GLY A 288 5.31 -10.00 -8.56
C GLY A 288 4.93 -11.12 -7.58
N THR A 289 4.37 -10.75 -6.42
CA THR A 289 3.89 -11.71 -5.43
C THR A 289 2.70 -12.51 -5.94
N LEU A 290 1.73 -11.85 -6.59
CA LEU A 290 0.56 -12.51 -7.19
C LEU A 290 0.97 -13.54 -8.24
N ASN A 291 1.92 -13.20 -9.11
CA ASN A 291 2.45 -14.10 -10.14
C ASN A 291 3.15 -15.32 -9.52
N SER A 292 4.06 -15.10 -8.58
CA SER A 292 4.82 -16.18 -7.92
C SER A 292 3.89 -17.16 -7.18
N LEU A 293 2.84 -16.64 -6.55
CA LEU A 293 1.83 -17.45 -5.88
C LEU A 293 0.92 -18.18 -6.87
N ALA A 294 0.55 -17.56 -7.99
CA ALA A 294 -0.23 -18.22 -9.03
C ALA A 294 0.51 -19.45 -9.58
N GLU A 295 1.82 -19.33 -9.83
CA GLU A 295 2.66 -20.46 -10.23
C GLU A 295 2.68 -21.56 -9.16
N SER A 296 2.85 -21.19 -7.89
CA SER A 296 2.85 -22.15 -6.77
C SER A 296 1.50 -22.88 -6.63
N VAL A 297 0.39 -22.16 -6.77
CA VAL A 297 -0.97 -22.72 -6.73
C VAL A 297 -1.20 -23.68 -7.90
N ALA A 298 -0.76 -23.32 -9.10
CA ALA A 298 -0.88 -24.17 -10.28
C ALA A 298 -0.05 -25.45 -10.15
N GLN A 299 1.15 -25.38 -9.57
CA GLN A 299 1.99 -26.54 -9.27
C GLN A 299 1.32 -27.50 -8.28
N ASP A 300 0.58 -26.96 -7.31
CA ASP A 300 -0.20 -27.73 -6.34
C ASP A 300 -1.55 -28.25 -6.92
N GLY A 301 -1.79 -28.05 -8.22
CA GLY A 301 -2.97 -28.55 -8.94
C GLY A 301 -4.21 -27.65 -8.85
N GLY A 302 -4.08 -26.43 -8.34
CA GLY A 302 -5.15 -25.43 -8.31
C GLY A 302 -5.26 -24.63 -9.61
N LYS A 303 -6.36 -23.88 -9.72
CA LYS A 303 -6.66 -22.95 -10.83
C LYS A 303 -6.61 -21.52 -10.29
N PRO A 304 -5.46 -20.84 -10.40
CA PRO A 304 -5.27 -19.52 -9.81
C PRO A 304 -5.98 -18.42 -10.61
N SER A 305 -6.59 -17.49 -9.89
CA SER A 305 -7.01 -16.17 -10.37
C SER A 305 -6.38 -15.11 -9.47
N ARG A 306 -5.90 -14.01 -10.04
CA ARG A 306 -5.19 -12.94 -9.32
C ARG A 306 -6.07 -11.70 -9.21
N LEU A 307 -6.33 -11.27 -7.98
CA LEU A 307 -7.01 -10.01 -7.67
C LEU A 307 -6.02 -9.05 -7.00
N ALA A 308 -5.59 -8.02 -7.73
CA ALA A 308 -4.85 -6.91 -7.16
C ALA A 308 -5.81 -5.96 -6.43
N ILE A 309 -5.63 -5.86 -5.12
CA ILE A 309 -6.35 -4.92 -4.27
C ILE A 309 -5.64 -3.56 -4.36
N PHE A 310 -6.36 -2.53 -4.79
CA PHE A 310 -5.90 -1.15 -4.89
C PHE A 310 -4.55 -1.03 -5.65
N PRO A 311 -4.50 -1.45 -6.93
CA PRO A 311 -3.25 -1.54 -7.68
C PRO A 311 -2.51 -0.20 -7.75
N LYS A 312 -1.19 -0.20 -7.52
CA LYS A 312 -0.38 1.04 -7.47
C LYS A 312 0.28 1.46 -8.79
N SER A 313 0.12 0.64 -9.83
CA SER A 313 0.75 0.88 -11.14
C SER A 313 0.04 0.17 -12.28
N ALA A 314 0.29 0.63 -13.50
CA ALA A 314 -0.07 -0.08 -14.72
C ALA A 314 0.45 -1.53 -14.72
N LEU A 315 1.68 -1.75 -14.23
CA LEU A 315 2.29 -3.08 -14.14
C LEU A 315 1.47 -4.02 -13.24
N SER A 316 0.98 -3.53 -12.11
CA SER A 316 0.12 -4.28 -11.20
C SER A 316 -1.20 -4.71 -11.86
N VAL A 317 -1.82 -3.82 -12.65
CA VAL A 317 -3.03 -4.11 -13.41
C VAL A 317 -2.77 -5.22 -14.43
N VAL A 318 -1.72 -5.07 -15.25
CA VAL A 318 -1.37 -6.03 -16.32
C VAL A 318 -1.03 -7.42 -15.77
N ASN A 319 -0.41 -7.48 -14.59
CA ASN A 319 -0.02 -8.74 -13.94
C ASN A 319 -1.15 -9.40 -13.13
N SER A 320 -2.38 -8.89 -13.21
CA SER A 320 -3.53 -9.42 -12.46
C SER A 320 -4.66 -9.78 -13.41
N ASP A 321 -5.53 -10.70 -13.02
CA ASP A 321 -6.73 -11.05 -13.80
C ASP A 321 -7.87 -10.07 -13.52
N TYR A 322 -7.91 -9.58 -12.27
CA TYR A 322 -8.85 -8.59 -11.78
C TYR A 322 -8.14 -7.53 -10.95
N VAL A 323 -8.73 -6.35 -10.88
CA VAL A 323 -8.35 -5.29 -9.93
C VAL A 323 -9.56 -4.87 -9.12
N LEU A 324 -9.33 -4.53 -7.85
CA LEU A 324 -10.30 -3.85 -7.02
C LEU A 324 -9.87 -2.39 -6.85
N ILE A 325 -10.74 -1.47 -7.24
CA ILE A 325 -10.54 -0.03 -7.05
C ILE A 325 -11.77 0.50 -6.32
N PHE A 326 -11.54 1.07 -5.14
CA PHE A 326 -12.61 1.28 -4.17
C PHE A 326 -13.42 0.00 -3.95
N ASP A 327 -14.70 0.00 -4.27
CA ASP A 327 -15.67 -1.09 -4.10
C ASP A 327 -16.01 -1.85 -5.39
N ARG A 328 -15.34 -1.56 -6.51
CA ARG A 328 -15.61 -2.23 -7.79
C ARG A 328 -14.47 -3.14 -8.21
N VAL A 329 -14.83 -4.38 -8.53
CA VAL A 329 -13.93 -5.32 -9.20
C VAL A 329 -14.05 -5.16 -10.70
N ILE A 330 -12.92 -4.96 -11.37
CA ILE A 330 -12.84 -4.78 -12.82
C ILE A 330 -11.89 -5.84 -13.40
N PRO A 331 -12.27 -6.58 -14.45
CA PRO A 331 -11.34 -7.43 -15.17
C PRO A 331 -10.20 -6.60 -15.77
N SER A 332 -8.94 -6.97 -15.49
CA SER A 332 -7.78 -6.17 -15.91
C SER A 332 -7.70 -5.97 -17.41
N ARG A 333 -8.17 -6.94 -18.20
CA ARG A 333 -8.24 -6.88 -19.67
C ARG A 333 -9.12 -5.74 -20.21
N GLU A 334 -9.98 -5.17 -19.38
CA GLU A 334 -10.86 -4.05 -19.73
C GLU A 334 -10.24 -2.69 -19.38
N ILE A 335 -9.00 -2.67 -18.89
CA ILE A 335 -8.24 -1.47 -18.55
C ILE A 335 -7.09 -1.32 -19.54
N ASP A 336 -7.15 -0.28 -20.36
CA ASP A 336 -6.08 0.07 -21.30
C ASP A 336 -5.04 0.95 -20.61
N THR A 337 -4.03 0.31 -20.01
CA THR A 337 -2.93 0.99 -19.30
C THR A 337 -1.91 1.65 -20.22
N SER A 338 -2.00 1.45 -21.55
CA SER A 338 -1.10 2.08 -22.51
C SER A 338 -1.39 3.58 -22.72
N ARG A 339 -2.58 4.04 -22.31
CA ARG A 339 -3.00 5.44 -22.41
C ARG A 339 -2.38 6.27 -21.31
N GLN A 340 -1.89 7.46 -21.66
CA GLN A 340 -1.26 8.39 -20.70
C GLN A 340 -2.21 8.82 -19.55
N ASN A 341 -3.52 8.76 -19.77
CA ASN A 341 -4.57 9.10 -18.80
C ASN A 341 -5.33 7.88 -18.25
N TRP A 342 -4.79 6.66 -18.36
CA TRP A 342 -5.52 5.44 -17.98
C TRP A 342 -6.08 5.50 -16.55
N LEU A 343 -5.31 6.04 -15.59
CA LEU A 343 -5.75 6.21 -14.20
C LEU A 343 -7.01 7.04 -14.09
N ARG A 344 -7.04 8.17 -14.80
CA ARG A 344 -8.20 9.07 -14.83
C ARG A 344 -9.42 8.38 -15.42
N GLU A 345 -9.25 7.64 -16.51
CA GLU A 345 -10.35 6.92 -17.16
C GLU A 345 -10.91 5.81 -16.26
N VAL A 346 -10.05 5.04 -15.59
CA VAL A 346 -10.46 4.02 -14.63
C VAL A 346 -11.16 4.65 -13.42
N TYR A 347 -10.61 5.75 -12.88
CA TYR A 347 -11.21 6.47 -11.76
C TYR A 347 -12.62 6.97 -12.10
N LYS A 348 -12.81 7.55 -13.29
CA LYS A 348 -14.14 7.91 -13.80
C LYS A 348 -15.05 6.69 -13.93
N ARG A 349 -14.57 5.62 -14.58
CA ARG A 349 -15.35 4.39 -14.77
C ARG A 349 -15.84 3.77 -13.45
N VAL A 350 -15.03 3.86 -12.40
CA VAL A 350 -15.41 3.36 -11.07
C VAL A 350 -16.46 4.25 -10.41
N LEU A 351 -16.41 5.57 -10.63
CA LEU A 351 -17.21 6.56 -9.90
C LEU A 351 -18.46 7.07 -10.62
N CYS A 352 -18.46 7.12 -11.94
CA CYS A 352 -19.58 7.62 -12.71
C CYS A 352 -20.67 6.55 -12.83
N TYR A 353 -21.93 6.97 -12.81
CA TYR A 353 -23.03 6.12 -13.24
C TYR A 353 -22.87 5.87 -14.75
N ASN A 354 -22.85 4.59 -15.14
CA ASN A 354 -22.94 4.21 -16.55
C ASN A 354 -24.40 4.17 -16.98
#